data_AF-V9D9P3-F1
#
_entry.id   AF-V9D9P3-F1
#
_cell.length_a   1.000
_cell.length_b   1.000
_cell.length_c   1.000
_cell.angle_alpha   90.00
_cell.angle_beta   90.00
_cell.angle_gamma   90.00
#
_symmetry.space_group_name_H-M   'P 1'
#
loop_
_entity.id
_entity.type
_entity.pdbx_description
1 polymer ?
#
loop_
_entity_poly.entity_id
_entity_poly.type
_entity_poly.pdbx_seq_one_letter_code
_entity_poly.pdbx_strand_id
1 'polypeptide(L)'
;MSRRSTNPIQTLSNQLRKKGLDMVAEPVLDPAFGLVYTFKSVKPGMNNNDVAYRLYYAGEVAKWSPTRRKAIDRMTARTKKKEEERLEREASGSVSTSLSVSTGAITSDKGSGSGSE
;
A
#
# COMPACT_ATOMS: atom_id res chain seq x y z
N MET A 1 -12.32 10.29 -15.45
CA MET A 1 -11.60 11.04 -14.40
C MET A 1 -10.52 10.14 -13.81
N SER A 2 -9.25 10.41 -14.12
CA SER A 2 -8.11 9.61 -13.65
C SER A 2 -7.98 9.74 -12.13
N ARG A 3 -8.07 8.62 -11.39
CA ARG A 3 -7.82 8.60 -9.94
C ARG A 3 -6.34 8.93 -9.76
N ARG A 4 -6.05 10.17 -9.41
CA ARG A 4 -4.69 10.62 -9.08
C ARG A 4 -4.12 9.61 -8.09
N SER A 5 -3.10 8.86 -8.50
CA SER A 5 -2.32 8.01 -7.61
C SER A 5 -1.66 8.94 -6.60
N THR A 6 -2.37 9.24 -5.51
CA THR A 6 -1.82 10.02 -4.42
C THR A 6 -0.90 9.10 -3.66
N ASN A 7 0.41 9.23 -3.90
CA ASN A 7 1.43 8.56 -3.12
C ASN A 7 1.06 8.69 -1.62
N PRO A 8 0.77 7.58 -0.93
CA PRO A 8 0.21 7.64 0.41
C PRO A 8 1.17 8.33 1.39
N ILE A 9 2.48 8.13 1.19
CA ILE A 9 3.57 8.77 1.92
C ILE A 9 3.55 10.30 1.75
N GLN A 10 3.31 10.77 0.53
CA GLN A 10 3.26 12.20 0.19
C GLN A 10 1.97 12.86 0.73
N THR A 11 0.90 12.09 0.82
CA THR A 11 -0.35 12.55 1.47
C THR A 11 -0.16 12.66 2.98
N LEU A 12 0.52 11.69 3.59
CA LEU A 12 0.85 11.68 5.01
C LEU A 12 1.79 12.84 5.38
N SER A 13 2.86 13.08 4.61
CA SER A 13 3.79 14.19 4.89
C SER A 13 3.09 15.56 4.87
N ASN A 14 2.15 15.77 3.95
CA ASN A 14 1.34 16.99 3.89
C ASN A 14 0.41 17.14 5.11
N GLN A 15 -0.18 16.04 5.59
CA GLN A 15 -1.02 16.04 6.78
C GLN A 15 -0.20 16.37 8.04
N LEU A 16 0.99 15.77 8.15
CA LEU A 16 1.92 16.00 9.24
C LEU A 16 2.41 17.46 9.25
N ARG A 17 2.75 18.01 8.09
CA ARG A 17 3.18 19.42 7.97
C ARG A 17 2.12 20.39 8.45
N LYS A 18 0.85 20.14 8.11
CA LYS A 18 -0.29 20.93 8.64
C LYS A 18 -0.43 20.85 10.16
N LYS A 19 0.09 19.80 10.80
CA LYS A 19 0.13 19.62 12.25
C LYS A 19 1.44 20.12 12.88
N GLY A 20 2.34 20.71 12.08
CA GLY A 20 3.62 21.22 12.54
C GLY A 20 4.70 20.15 12.67
N LEU A 21 4.57 19.05 11.92
CA LEU A 21 5.51 17.93 11.90
C LEU A 21 6.11 17.76 10.52
N ASP A 22 7.41 17.58 10.45
CA ASP A 22 8.09 17.19 9.22
C ASP A 22 8.52 15.73 9.30
N MET A 23 8.29 15.00 8.21
CA MET A 23 8.66 13.59 8.10
C MET A 23 9.91 13.51 7.25
N VAL A 24 11.03 13.21 7.90
CA VAL A 24 12.35 13.15 7.27
C VAL A 24 12.69 11.67 7.05
N ALA A 25 13.03 11.31 5.82
CA ALA A 25 13.56 9.98 5.53
C ALA A 25 14.97 9.90 6.11
N GLU A 26 15.21 8.96 7.02
CA GLU A 26 16.55 8.71 7.49
C GLU A 26 17.33 7.97 6.39
N PRO A 27 18.59 8.35 6.12
CA PRO A 27 19.44 7.57 5.25
C PRO A 27 19.58 6.17 5.86
N VAL A 28 19.06 5.18 5.14
CA VAL A 28 19.07 3.78 5.56
C VAL A 28 20.52 3.30 5.60
N LEU A 29 21.08 3.18 6.80
CA LEU A 29 22.45 2.68 7.02
C LEU A 29 22.52 1.15 6.91
N ASP A 30 21.40 0.46 7.14
CA ASP A 30 21.31 -1.00 7.08
C ASP A 30 20.03 -1.42 6.30
N PRO A 31 20.16 -2.12 5.16
CA PRO A 31 19.05 -2.58 4.33
C PRO A 31 18.00 -3.41 5.07
N ALA A 32 18.33 -4.03 6.20
CA ALA A 32 17.41 -4.86 6.99
C ALA A 32 16.24 -4.06 7.58
N PHE A 33 16.41 -2.76 7.83
CA PHE A 33 15.39 -1.92 8.47
C PHE A 33 14.39 -1.31 7.48
N GLY A 34 14.63 -1.40 6.17
CA GLY A 34 13.79 -0.78 5.15
C GLY A 34 13.72 0.75 5.26
N LEU A 35 12.65 1.37 4.77
CA LEU A 35 12.48 2.82 4.84
C LEU A 35 12.12 3.28 6.26
N VAL A 36 13.06 3.95 6.91
CA VAL A 36 12.86 4.56 8.23
C VAL A 36 12.61 6.06 8.08
N TYR A 37 11.58 6.56 8.78
CA TYR A 37 11.25 7.99 8.82
C TYR A 37 11.32 8.50 10.25
N THR A 38 11.92 9.66 10.44
CA THR A 38 11.89 10.42 11.70
C THR A 38 10.94 11.59 11.60
N PHE A 39 10.25 11.89 12.69
CA PHE A 39 9.36 13.04 12.79
C PHE A 39 10.05 14.16 13.56
N LYS A 40 10.14 15.35 12.97
CA LYS A 40 10.69 16.56 13.58
C LYS A 40 9.57 17.57 13.82
N SER A 41 9.53 18.19 15.00
CA SER A 41 8.59 19.30 15.23
C SER A 41 9.11 20.57 14.56
N VAL A 42 8.25 21.18 13.74
CA VAL A 42 8.52 22.47 13.06
C VAL A 42 7.88 23.62 13.84
N LYS A 43 6.90 23.32 14.69
CA LYS A 43 6.19 24.33 15.48
C LYS A 43 6.98 24.66 16.76
N PRO A 44 7.34 25.93 17.01
CA PRO A 44 8.03 26.32 18.22
C PRO A 44 7.19 25.98 19.47
N GLY A 45 7.82 25.41 20.48
CA GLY A 45 7.19 24.98 21.73
C GLY A 45 6.53 23.61 21.72
N MET A 46 6.64 22.82 20.64
CA MET A 46 6.08 21.48 20.57
C MET A 46 7.18 20.43 20.79
N ASN A 47 7.10 19.68 21.89
CA ASN A 47 8.09 18.65 22.24
C ASN A 47 7.78 17.32 21.55
N ASN A 48 8.79 16.47 21.33
CA ASN A 48 8.64 15.15 20.72
C ASN A 48 7.64 14.27 21.48
N ASN A 49 7.57 14.41 22.80
CA ASN A 49 6.59 13.71 23.62
C ASN A 49 5.15 14.13 23.28
N ASP A 50 4.88 15.43 23.09
CA ASP A 50 3.54 15.93 22.72
C ASP A 50 3.10 15.39 21.36
N VAL A 51 4.06 15.25 20.44
CA VAL A 51 3.85 14.67 19.12
C VAL A 51 3.48 13.20 19.23
N ALA A 52 4.24 12.43 20.02
CA ALA A 52 3.97 11.02 20.27
C ALA A 52 2.58 10.83 20.89
N TYR A 53 2.22 11.63 21.90
CA TYR A 53 0.89 11.56 22.53
C TYR A 53 -0.24 11.89 21.56
N ARG A 54 -0.07 12.91 20.70
CA ARG A 54 -1.07 13.28 19.70
C ARG A 54 -1.23 12.20 18.62
N LEU A 55 -0.13 11.61 18.16
CA LEU A 55 -0.16 10.52 17.19
C LEU A 55 -0.77 9.25 17.78
N TYR A 56 -0.42 8.92 19.03
CA TYR A 56 -1.02 7.81 19.76
C TYR A 56 -2.53 8.00 19.90
N TYR A 57 -2.97 9.16 20.38
CA TYR A 57 -4.39 9.45 20.54
C TYR A 57 -5.14 9.44 19.20
N ALA A 58 -4.58 10.07 18.16
CA ALA A 58 -5.19 10.06 16.82
C ALA A 58 -5.30 8.64 16.26
N GLY A 59 -4.26 7.81 16.46
CA GLY A 59 -4.25 6.40 16.07
C GLY A 59 -5.31 5.60 16.82
N GLU A 60 -5.44 5.80 18.13
CA GLU A 60 -6.43 5.10 18.94
C GLU A 60 -7.85 5.51 18.56
N VAL A 61 -8.12 6.80 18.38
CA VAL A 61 -9.43 7.28 17.90
C VAL A 61 -9.76 6.74 16.50
N ALA A 62 -8.78 6.73 15.59
CA ALA A 62 -8.97 6.19 14.25
C ALA A 62 -9.25 4.67 14.28
N LYS A 63 -8.58 3.93 15.17
CA LYS A 63 -8.78 2.49 15.38
C LYS A 63 -10.23 2.16 15.73
N TRP A 64 -10.84 2.97 16.60
CA TRP A 64 -12.21 2.81 17.06
C TRP A 64 -13.26 3.53 16.19
N SER A 65 -12.85 4.24 15.12
CA SER A 65 -13.79 5.00 14.29
C SER A 65 -14.84 4.10 13.61
N PRO A 66 -16.10 4.55 13.48
CA PRO A 66 -17.16 3.80 12.78
C PRO A 66 -16.80 3.47 11.34
N THR A 67 -16.08 4.37 10.66
CA THR A 67 -15.63 4.21 9.28
C THR A 67 -14.62 3.07 9.15
N ARG A 68 -13.64 2.99 10.05
CA ARG A 68 -12.64 1.91 10.03
C ARG A 68 -13.28 0.56 10.36
N ARG A 69 -14.20 0.51 11.33
CA ARG A 69 -14.97 -0.70 11.65
C ARG A 69 -15.72 -1.22 10.42
N LYS A 70 -16.51 -0.36 9.75
CA LYS A 70 -17.19 -0.72 8.49
C LYS A 70 -16.24 -1.19 7.39
N ALA A 71 -15.06 -0.59 7.27
CA ALA A 71 -14.05 -0.99 6.29
C ALA A 71 -13.47 -2.38 6.60
N ILE A 72 -13.21 -2.67 7.87
CA ILE A 72 -12.77 -3.98 8.35
C ILE A 72 -13.86 -5.01 8.07
N ASP A 73 -15.12 -4.73 8.43
CA ASP A 73 -16.25 -5.65 8.21
C ASP A 73 -16.43 -6.00 6.73
N ARG A 74 -16.25 -5.03 5.83
CA ARG A 74 -16.29 -5.28 4.38
C ARG A 74 -15.11 -6.13 3.90
N MET A 75 -13.92 -5.90 4.45
CA MET A 75 -12.75 -6.71 4.11
C MET A 75 -12.88 -8.14 4.62
N THR A 76 -13.34 -8.33 5.85
CA THR A 76 -13.54 -9.67 6.45
C THR A 76 -14.62 -10.45 5.73
N ALA A 77 -15.72 -9.80 5.33
CA ALA A 77 -16.74 -10.43 4.49
C ALA A 77 -16.19 -10.85 3.12
N ARG A 78 -15.31 -10.05 2.51
CA ARG A 78 -14.67 -10.40 1.23
C ARG A 78 -13.67 -11.54 1.36
N THR A 79 -12.90 -11.61 2.45
CA THR A 79 -11.99 -12.76 2.67
C THR A 79 -12.75 -14.03 2.96
N LYS A 80 -13.80 -13.99 3.80
CA LYS A 80 -14.66 -15.16 4.03
C LYS A 80 -15.29 -15.68 2.74
N LYS A 81 -15.85 -14.79 1.92
CA LYS A 81 -16.42 -15.18 0.62
C LYS A 81 -15.37 -15.82 -0.30
N LYS A 82 -14.15 -15.29 -0.33
CA LYS A 82 -13.05 -15.88 -1.12
C LYS A 82 -12.61 -17.25 -0.59
N GLU A 83 -12.64 -17.43 0.72
CA GLU A 83 -12.30 -18.68 1.38
C GLU A 83 -13.37 -19.74 1.13
N GLU A 84 -14.65 -19.38 1.22
CA GLU A 84 -15.79 -20.24 0.85
C GLU A 84 -15.73 -20.65 -0.62
N GLU A 85 -15.51 -19.70 -1.55
CA GLU A 85 -15.36 -20.00 -2.98
C GLU A 85 -14.15 -20.91 -3.25
N ARG A 86 -13.06 -20.74 -2.50
CA ARG A 86 -11.89 -21.62 -2.60
C ARG A 86 -12.19 -23.02 -2.08
N LEU A 87 -12.87 -23.14 -0.94
CA LEU A 87 -13.30 -24.42 -0.36
C LEU A 87 -14.28 -25.14 -1.29
N GLU A 88 -15.23 -24.45 -1.92
CA GLU A 88 -16.15 -25.03 -2.90
C GLU A 88 -15.40 -25.52 -4.15
N ARG A 89 -14.37 -24.79 -4.59
CA ARG A 89 -13.54 -25.16 -5.74
C ARG A 89 -12.62 -26.35 -5.45
N GLU A 90 -12.10 -26.43 -4.22
CA GLU A 90 -11.31 -27.57 -3.73
C GLU A 90 -12.21 -28.80 -3.48
N ALA A 91 -13.43 -28.61 -2.96
CA ALA A 91 -14.42 -29.67 -2.77
C ALA A 91 -15.02 -30.18 -4.10
N SER A 92 -15.10 -29.33 -5.13
CA SER A 92 -15.57 -29.71 -6.48
C SER A 92 -14.48 -30.33 -7.37
N GLY A 93 -13.28 -30.59 -6.83
CA GLY A 93 -12.33 -31.54 -7.42
C GLY A 93 -11.86 -31.25 -8.85
N SER A 94 -11.71 -30.00 -9.28
CA SER A 94 -11.10 -29.68 -10.59
C SER A 94 -9.67 -29.19 -10.43
N VAL A 95 -8.76 -30.14 -10.20
CA VAL A 95 -7.32 -29.95 -10.48
C VAL A 95 -7.11 -30.24 -11.96
N SER A 96 -7.32 -29.23 -12.82
CA SER A 96 -6.74 -29.24 -14.17
C SER A 96 -5.30 -28.76 -14.05
N THR A 97 -4.40 -29.71 -13.79
CA THR A 97 -2.96 -29.52 -13.98
C THR A 97 -2.71 -29.45 -15.49
N SER A 98 -2.61 -28.25 -16.05
CA SER A 98 -1.87 -28.06 -17.30
C SER A 98 -0.58 -27.31 -16.99
N LEU A 99 0.42 -28.07 -16.55
CA LEU A 99 1.82 -27.71 -16.81
C LEU A 99 1.97 -27.65 -18.34
N SER A 100 1.99 -26.45 -18.90
CA SER A 100 2.68 -26.20 -20.16
C SER A 100 3.90 -25.34 -19.84
N VAL A 101 4.98 -26.03 -19.50
CA VAL A 101 6.32 -25.53 -19.77
C VAL A 101 6.41 -25.35 -21.28
N SER A 102 6.48 -24.10 -21.73
CA SER A 102 6.95 -23.75 -23.07
C SER A 102 8.27 -23.03 -22.91
N THR A 103 9.33 -23.82 -22.76
CA THR A 103 10.69 -23.43 -23.09
C THR A 103 10.78 -23.15 -24.60
N GLY A 104 11.26 -21.96 -24.95
CA GLY A 104 11.95 -21.69 -26.21
C GLY A 104 11.07 -21.24 -27.37
N ALA A 105 11.25 -19.99 -27.80
CA ALA A 105 12.04 -19.69 -28.99
C ALA A 105 12.03 -18.18 -29.23
N ILE A 106 13.23 -17.62 -29.31
CA ILE A 106 13.49 -16.27 -29.80
C ILE A 106 13.09 -16.27 -31.27
N THR A 107 12.12 -15.46 -31.66
CA THR A 107 11.89 -15.12 -33.08
C THR A 107 12.04 -13.62 -33.24
N SER A 108 13.25 -13.23 -33.63
CA SER A 108 13.50 -12.01 -34.38
C SER A 108 12.64 -12.07 -35.65
N ASP A 109 11.73 -11.13 -35.84
CA ASP A 109 11.34 -10.74 -37.19
C ASP A 109 11.27 -9.21 -37.32
N LYS A 110 11.75 -8.78 -38.47
CA LYS A 110 12.26 -7.46 -38.80
C LYS A 110 11.29 -6.88 -39.83
N GLY A 111 10.43 -5.95 -39.42
CA GLY A 111 9.51 -5.25 -40.32
C GLY A 111 9.81 -3.76 -40.41
N SER A 112 10.59 -3.37 -41.42
CA SER A 112 10.82 -1.98 -41.87
C SER A 112 9.64 -1.41 -42.67
N GLY A 113 9.49 -0.08 -42.67
CA GLY A 113 8.88 0.71 -43.76
C GLY A 113 7.69 1.57 -43.33
N SER A 114 7.84 2.91 -43.26
CA SER A 114 7.56 3.89 -44.34
C SER A 114 6.05 4.24 -44.36
N GLY A 115 5.58 5.46 -44.06
CA GLY A 115 5.94 6.76 -44.62
C GLY A 115 4.76 7.25 -45.48
N SER A 116 4.41 8.55 -45.36
CA SER A 116 3.42 9.35 -46.14
C SER A 116 1.94 8.93 -46.01
N GLU A 117 0.93 9.81 -45.82
CA GLU A 117 0.74 11.27 -45.99
C GLU A 117 -0.12 11.85 -44.86
#